data_AF-A0A7V5H7K1-F1
#
_entry.id   AF-A0A7V5H7K1-F1
#
_cell.length_a   1.000
_cell.length_b   1.000
_cell.length_c   1.000
_cell.angle_alpha   90.00
_cell.angle_beta   90.00
_cell.angle_gamma   90.00
#
_symmetry.space_group_name_H-M   'P 1'
#
loop_
_entity.id
_entity.type
_entity.pdbx_description
1 polymer ?
#
loop_
_entity_poly.entity_id
_entity_poly.type
_entity_poly.pdbx_seq_one_letter_code
_entity_poly.pdbx_strand_id
1 'polypeptide(L)'
;MIRKNLIYFVLASFLFLQLSEPVLAVQDANSINQQIKKARSEYYEGNFEQAQQTILSLLKNPALNKDQQFEALIVLAEIRHALNDEPGARKIIRRILEIRPDYNPSIKEEPPSFVALVHDEHQKMPKKHATFYQQKKWWFISGAAVVGVVSVILFSGNKNKAKTKPLPNPPNWPE
;
A
#
# COMPACT_ATOMS: atom_id res chain seq x y z
N MET A 1 71.02 23.41 16.21
CA MET A 1 70.66 23.22 14.79
C MET A 1 69.72 22.00 14.71
N ILE A 2 68.44 22.19 15.06
CA ILE A 2 67.45 21.10 15.22
C ILE A 2 66.38 21.29 14.14
N ARG A 3 66.35 20.39 13.16
CA ARG A 3 65.56 20.49 11.93
C ARG A 3 64.22 19.73 12.05
N LYS A 4 63.12 20.47 11.95
CA LYS A 4 62.02 20.34 10.95
C LYS A 4 61.22 19.03 10.77
N ASN A 5 61.15 18.09 11.72
CA ASN A 5 60.43 16.81 11.48
C ASN A 5 59.05 16.64 12.16
N LEU A 6 58.45 17.69 12.74
CA LEU A 6 57.26 17.54 13.59
C LEU A 6 55.89 17.91 12.97
N ILE A 7 55.80 18.14 11.65
CA ILE A 7 54.58 18.71 11.02
C ILE A 7 53.80 17.68 10.18
N TYR A 8 54.37 16.53 9.83
CA TYR A 8 53.72 15.60 8.90
C TYR A 8 52.78 14.55 9.52
N PHE A 9 52.67 14.48 10.86
CA PHE A 9 51.86 13.44 11.52
C PHE A 9 50.40 13.80 11.78
N VAL A 10 49.96 15.04 11.52
CA VAL A 10 48.57 15.48 11.82
C VAL A 10 47.66 15.42 10.59
N LEU A 11 48.20 15.29 9.37
CA LEU A 11 47.41 15.34 8.13
C LEU A 11 46.94 13.98 7.60
N ALA A 12 47.36 12.85 8.19
CA ALA A 12 47.00 11.51 7.70
C ALA A 12 45.80 10.87 8.40
N SER A 13 45.23 11.49 9.45
CA SER A 13 44.10 10.92 10.20
C SER A 13 42.73 11.50 9.84
N PHE A 14 42.67 12.44 8.89
CA PHE A 14 41.42 13.11 8.48
C PHE A 14 40.86 12.62 7.13
N LEU A 15 41.37 11.49 6.61
CA LEU A 15 40.95 10.91 5.33
C LEU A 15 40.41 9.47 5.48
N PHE A 16 39.86 9.12 6.64
CA PHE A 16 39.25 7.80 6.88
C PHE A 16 37.81 7.88 7.44
N LEU A 17 37.18 9.05 7.39
CA LEU A 17 35.87 9.30 8.02
C LEU A 17 34.71 9.58 7.04
N GLN A 18 34.88 9.35 5.73
CA GLN A 18 33.84 9.65 4.73
C GLN A 18 33.32 8.46 3.92
N LEU A 19 33.56 7.21 4.37
CA LEU A 19 33.06 6.00 3.69
C LEU A 19 32.06 5.17 4.53
N SER A 20 31.28 5.82 5.40
CA SER A 20 30.11 5.18 6.01
C SER A 20 28.90 5.27 5.06
N GLU A 21 28.80 4.28 4.17
CA GLU A 21 27.60 3.98 3.39
C GLU A 21 26.41 3.53 4.28
N PRO A 22 25.16 3.53 3.78
CA PRO A 22 23.94 3.60 4.59
C PRO A 22 23.54 2.23 5.17
N VAL A 23 24.02 1.89 6.37
CA VAL A 23 23.64 0.66 7.08
C VAL A 23 22.26 0.77 7.77
N LEU A 24 21.61 1.94 7.73
CA LEU A 24 20.38 2.20 8.49
C LEU A 24 19.14 1.39 8.05
N ALA A 25 19.12 0.82 6.85
CA ALA A 25 17.93 0.11 6.34
C ALA A 25 17.85 -1.38 6.74
N VAL A 26 18.97 -2.04 7.08
CA VAL A 26 19.00 -3.49 7.34
C VAL A 26 18.64 -3.84 8.78
N GLN A 27 18.95 -2.95 9.74
CA GLN A 27 18.58 -3.15 11.15
C GLN A 27 17.06 -3.08 11.35
N ASP A 28 16.38 -2.24 10.57
CA ASP A 28 14.95 -2.00 10.71
C ASP A 28 14.12 -3.20 10.22
N ALA A 29 14.48 -3.79 9.07
CA ALA A 29 13.76 -4.93 8.50
C ALA A 29 13.76 -6.18 9.39
N ASN A 30 14.89 -6.47 10.06
CA ASN A 30 14.96 -7.57 11.03
C ASN A 30 14.10 -7.29 12.27
N SER A 31 14.01 -6.03 12.70
CA SER A 31 13.19 -5.64 13.84
C SER A 31 11.68 -5.78 13.55
N ILE A 32 11.24 -5.43 12.32
CA ILE A 32 9.84 -5.56 11.88
C ILE A 32 9.41 -7.03 11.87
N ASN A 33 10.23 -7.92 11.29
CA ASN A 33 9.91 -9.35 11.25
C ASN A 33 9.87 -9.97 12.65
N GLN A 34 10.72 -9.50 13.56
CA GLN A 34 10.67 -9.91 14.97
C GLN A 34 9.39 -9.44 15.66
N GLN A 35 8.92 -8.22 15.40
CA GLN A 35 7.65 -7.71 15.95
C GLN A 35 6.44 -8.50 15.43
N ILE A 36 6.40 -8.86 14.14
CA ILE A 36 5.33 -9.70 13.57
C ILE A 36 5.35 -11.09 14.23
N LYS A 37 6.53 -11.71 14.38
CA LYS A 37 6.67 -13.00 15.07
C LYS A 37 6.24 -12.92 16.54
N LYS A 38 6.59 -11.82 17.23
CA LYS A 38 6.17 -11.58 18.61
C LYS A 38 4.66 -11.51 18.73
N ALA A 39 4.00 -10.73 17.87
CA ALA A 39 2.54 -10.61 17.87
C ALA A 39 1.85 -11.95 17.55
N ARG A 40 2.42 -12.76 16.66
CA ARG A 40 1.91 -14.10 16.36
C ARG A 40 2.07 -15.05 17.56
N SER A 41 3.18 -14.96 18.31
CA SER A 41 3.33 -15.69 19.59
C SER A 41 2.28 -15.25 20.61
N GLU A 42 2.10 -13.94 20.79
CA GLU A 42 1.09 -13.36 21.70
C GLU A 42 -0.32 -13.83 21.33
N TYR A 43 -0.66 -13.89 20.03
CA TYR A 43 -1.92 -14.45 19.55
C TYR A 43 -2.12 -15.92 19.96
N TYR A 44 -1.12 -16.79 19.75
CA TYR A 44 -1.23 -18.19 20.13
C TYR A 44 -1.26 -18.41 21.65
N GLU A 45 -0.71 -17.48 22.42
CA GLU A 45 -0.79 -17.45 23.89
C GLU A 45 -2.13 -16.90 24.41
N GLY A 46 -3.01 -16.39 23.53
CA GLY A 46 -4.29 -15.77 23.90
C GLY A 46 -4.17 -14.31 24.35
N ASN A 47 -2.99 -13.71 24.22
CA ASN A 47 -2.69 -12.31 24.54
C ASN A 47 -3.13 -11.38 23.38
N PHE A 48 -4.43 -11.44 23.02
CA PHE A 48 -4.97 -10.79 21.83
C PHE A 48 -4.83 -9.26 21.84
N GLU A 49 -4.96 -8.62 23.00
CA GLU A 49 -4.84 -7.17 23.13
C GLU A 49 -3.41 -6.69 22.85
N GLN A 50 -2.41 -7.38 23.43
CA GLN A 50 -1.00 -7.09 23.19
C GLN A 50 -0.62 -7.36 21.72
N ALA A 51 -1.06 -8.49 21.17
CA ALA A 51 -0.82 -8.84 19.78
C ALA A 51 -1.40 -7.78 18.83
N GLN A 52 -2.64 -7.35 19.09
CA GLN A 52 -3.30 -6.31 18.31
C GLN A 52 -2.56 -4.98 18.41
N GLN A 53 -2.16 -4.57 19.61
CA GLN A 53 -1.44 -3.31 19.81
C GLN A 53 -0.10 -3.31 19.07
N THR A 54 0.66 -4.41 19.15
CA THR A 54 1.93 -4.58 18.43
C THR A 54 1.72 -4.44 16.93
N ILE A 55 0.75 -5.15 16.35
CA ILE A 55 0.47 -5.10 14.91
C ILE A 55 -0.06 -3.74 14.46
N LEU A 56 -0.96 -3.11 15.21
CA LEU A 56 -1.47 -1.77 14.86
C LEU A 56 -0.39 -0.69 14.94
N SER A 57 0.56 -0.81 15.87
CA SER A 57 1.73 0.06 15.90
C SER A 57 2.61 -0.15 14.67
N LEU A 58 2.85 -1.41 14.31
CA LEU A 58 3.66 -1.79 13.16
C LEU A 58 3.06 -1.32 11.84
N LEU A 59 1.75 -1.47 11.63
CA LEU A 59 1.05 -1.02 10.43
C LEU A 59 1.02 0.52 10.25
N LYS A 60 1.32 1.30 11.29
CA LYS A 60 1.49 2.76 11.18
C LYS A 60 2.87 3.17 10.66
N ASN A 61 3.85 2.26 10.65
CA ASN A 61 5.19 2.57 10.19
C ASN A 61 5.22 2.65 8.65
N PRO A 62 5.61 3.81 8.06
CA PRO A 62 5.66 3.99 6.61
C PRO A 62 6.78 3.19 5.93
N ALA A 63 7.74 2.66 6.70
CA ALA A 63 8.84 1.84 6.18
C ALA A 63 8.45 0.39 5.87
N LEU A 64 7.20 -0.03 6.15
CA LEU A 64 6.74 -1.38 5.84
C LEU A 64 6.73 -1.65 4.35
N ASN A 65 7.38 -2.73 3.95
CA ASN A 65 7.21 -3.25 2.60
C ASN A 65 5.85 -3.97 2.46
N LYS A 66 5.45 -4.25 1.21
CA LYS A 66 4.14 -4.86 0.93
C LYS A 66 3.98 -6.26 1.52
N ASP A 67 5.05 -7.05 1.56
CA ASP A 67 5.00 -8.41 2.11
C ASP A 67 4.84 -8.38 3.64
N GLN A 68 5.57 -7.51 4.34
CA GLN A 68 5.43 -7.28 5.77
C GLN A 68 4.04 -6.73 6.13
N GLN A 69 3.52 -5.81 5.31
CA GLN A 69 2.16 -5.31 5.47
C GLN A 69 1.13 -6.44 5.30
N PHE A 70 1.32 -7.29 4.30
CA PHE A 70 0.45 -8.44 4.06
C PHE A 70 0.47 -9.42 5.25
N GLU A 71 1.65 -9.83 5.72
CA GLU A 71 1.80 -10.71 6.89
C GLU A 71 1.18 -10.10 8.16
N ALA A 72 1.41 -8.81 8.42
CA ALA A 72 0.83 -8.12 9.56
C ALA A 72 -0.70 -8.05 9.48
N LEU A 73 -1.27 -7.86 8.28
CA LEU A 73 -2.71 -7.84 8.07
C LEU A 73 -3.34 -9.23 8.29
N ILE A 74 -2.65 -10.32 7.91
CA ILE A 74 -3.10 -11.69 8.19
C ILE A 74 -3.26 -11.88 9.71
N VAL A 75 -2.21 -11.57 10.47
CA VAL A 75 -2.24 -11.70 11.94
C VAL A 75 -3.34 -10.82 12.54
N LEU A 76 -3.54 -9.60 12.04
CA LEU A 76 -4.63 -8.74 12.52
C LEU A 76 -6.02 -9.31 12.22
N ALA A 77 -6.23 -9.91 11.04
CA ALA A 77 -7.49 -10.53 10.68
C ALA A 77 -7.80 -11.75 11.56
N GLU A 78 -6.80 -12.58 11.85
CA GLU A 78 -6.91 -13.71 12.77
C GLU A 78 -7.28 -13.25 14.19
N ILE A 79 -6.60 -12.23 14.71
CA ILE A 79 -6.91 -11.66 16.03
C ILE A 79 -8.35 -11.15 16.09
N ARG A 80 -8.80 -10.41 15.06
CA ARG A 80 -10.17 -9.88 15.00
C ARG A 80 -11.21 -11.00 14.95
N HIS A 81 -10.93 -12.04 14.17
CA HIS A 81 -11.77 -13.23 14.10
C HIS A 81 -11.85 -13.94 15.47
N ALA A 82 -10.71 -14.13 16.15
CA ALA A 82 -10.66 -14.75 17.48
C ALA A 82 -11.40 -13.93 18.55
N LEU A 83 -11.43 -12.60 18.42
CA LEU A 83 -12.19 -11.69 19.27
C LEU A 83 -13.69 -11.60 18.92
N ASN A 84 -14.18 -12.44 18.00
CA ASN A 84 -15.55 -12.40 17.46
C ASN A 84 -15.92 -11.08 16.76
N ASP A 85 -14.95 -10.26 16.34
CA ASP A 85 -15.14 -9.08 15.51
C ASP A 85 -15.09 -9.48 14.02
N GLU A 86 -16.09 -10.25 13.61
CA GLU A 86 -16.21 -10.75 12.24
C GLU A 86 -16.29 -9.61 11.19
N PRO A 87 -17.05 -8.51 11.40
CA PRO A 87 -17.04 -7.38 10.47
C PRO A 87 -15.65 -6.76 10.30
N GLY A 88 -14.90 -6.62 11.39
CA GLY A 88 -13.53 -6.14 11.40
C GLY A 88 -12.59 -7.08 10.63
N ALA A 89 -12.66 -8.38 10.91
CA ALA A 89 -11.87 -9.40 10.22
C ALA A 89 -12.12 -9.39 8.71
N ARG A 90 -13.39 -9.39 8.27
CA ARG A 90 -13.78 -9.32 6.84
C ARG A 90 -13.24 -8.08 6.15
N LYS A 91 -13.27 -6.93 6.81
CA LYS A 91 -12.71 -5.68 6.26
C LYS A 91 -11.21 -5.80 6.01
N ILE A 92 -10.49 -6.42 6.93
CA ILE A 92 -9.04 -6.65 6.79
C ILE A 92 -8.76 -7.70 5.71
N ILE A 93 -9.53 -8.79 5.66
CA ILE A 93 -9.40 -9.81 4.61
C ILE A 93 -9.59 -9.22 3.21
N ARG A 94 -10.59 -8.34 3.01
CA ARG A 94 -10.72 -7.62 1.74
C ARG A 94 -9.46 -6.83 1.39
N ARG A 95 -8.83 -6.18 2.37
CA ARG A 95 -7.55 -5.49 2.17
C ARG A 95 -6.40 -6.44 1.83
N ILE A 96 -6.35 -7.62 2.45
CA ILE A 96 -5.40 -8.68 2.11
C ILE A 96 -5.57 -9.09 0.65
N LEU A 97 -6.81 -9.35 0.21
CA LEU A 97 -7.13 -9.75 -1.15
C LEU A 97 -6.93 -8.62 -2.18
N GLU A 98 -7.01 -7.35 -1.78
CA GLU A 98 -6.62 -6.21 -2.63
C GLU A 98 -5.11 -6.19 -2.91
N ILE A 99 -4.29 -6.59 -1.91
CA ILE A 99 -2.82 -6.65 -2.02
C ILE A 99 -2.39 -7.90 -2.78
N ARG A 100 -2.96 -9.06 -2.44
CA ARG A 100 -2.65 -10.37 -3.03
C ARG A 100 -3.96 -11.11 -3.38
N PRO A 101 -4.52 -10.90 -4.59
CA PRO A 101 -5.81 -11.46 -5.01
C PRO A 101 -5.84 -13.00 -5.11
N ASP A 102 -4.67 -13.63 -5.20
CA ASP A 102 -4.47 -15.07 -5.25
C ASP A 102 -4.24 -15.70 -3.87
N TYR A 103 -4.32 -14.92 -2.79
CA TYR A 103 -4.22 -15.45 -1.44
C TYR A 103 -5.34 -16.45 -1.14
N ASN A 104 -4.95 -17.67 -0.83
CA ASN A 104 -5.84 -18.78 -0.52
C ASN A 104 -5.20 -19.66 0.57
N PRO A 105 -5.45 -19.37 1.87
CA PRO A 105 -4.82 -20.10 2.97
C PRO A 105 -5.29 -21.55 3.02
N SER A 106 -4.41 -22.45 3.45
CA SER A 106 -4.75 -23.86 3.63
C SER A 106 -5.14 -24.17 5.09
N ILE A 107 -5.93 -25.22 5.31
CA ILE A 107 -6.32 -25.70 6.65
C ILE A 107 -5.11 -26.18 7.47
N LYS A 108 -3.96 -26.45 6.82
CA LYS A 108 -2.71 -26.83 7.50
C LYS A 108 -2.01 -25.64 8.14
N GLU A 109 -2.22 -24.44 7.59
CA GLU A 109 -1.59 -23.21 8.03
C GLU A 109 -2.49 -22.46 9.01
N GLU A 110 -3.80 -22.42 8.73
CA GLU A 110 -4.76 -21.59 9.47
C GLU A 110 -6.03 -22.36 9.89
N PRO A 111 -6.75 -21.89 10.93
CA PRO A 111 -7.97 -22.54 11.41
C PRO A 111 -9.04 -22.67 10.30
N PRO A 112 -9.79 -23.80 10.22
CA PRO A 112 -10.81 -24.00 9.19
C PRO A 112 -11.84 -22.87 9.09
N SER A 113 -12.22 -22.27 10.22
CA SER A 113 -13.17 -21.14 10.26
C SER A 113 -12.61 -19.90 9.59
N PHE A 114 -11.31 -19.62 9.73
CA PHE A 114 -10.67 -18.49 9.10
C PHE A 114 -10.50 -18.72 7.60
N VAL A 115 -10.12 -19.95 7.20
CA VAL A 115 -10.05 -20.33 5.78
C VAL A 115 -11.40 -20.15 5.09
N ALA A 116 -12.49 -20.61 5.73
CA ALA A 116 -13.84 -20.42 5.21
C ALA A 116 -14.21 -18.93 5.04
N LEU A 117 -13.79 -18.09 5.99
CA LEU A 117 -14.02 -16.64 5.94
C LEU A 117 -13.28 -15.97 4.77
N VAL A 118 -12.01 -16.34 4.56
CA VAL A 118 -11.21 -15.84 3.42
C VAL A 118 -11.83 -16.29 2.10
N HIS A 119 -12.26 -17.54 2.01
CA HIS A 119 -12.91 -18.08 0.81
C HIS A 119 -14.20 -17.34 0.47
N ASP A 120 -15.04 -17.07 1.47
CA ASP A 120 -16.30 -16.31 1.31
C ASP A 120 -16.04 -14.87 0.82
N GLU A 121 -15.05 -14.17 1.38
CA GLU A 121 -14.66 -12.84 0.89
C GLU A 121 -14.04 -12.87 -0.50
N HIS A 122 -13.30 -13.92 -0.85
CA HIS A 122 -12.75 -14.11 -2.20
C HIS A 122 -13.84 -14.20 -3.27
N GLN A 123 -14.93 -14.93 -2.99
CA GLN A 123 -16.08 -15.05 -3.89
C GLN A 123 -16.83 -13.73 -4.09
N LYS A 124 -16.86 -12.87 -3.05
CA LYS A 124 -17.52 -11.56 -3.08
C LYS A 124 -16.68 -10.48 -3.75
N MET A 125 -15.37 -10.68 -3.86
CA MET A 125 -14.49 -9.71 -4.51
C MET A 125 -14.83 -9.65 -6.01
N PRO A 126 -15.01 -8.45 -6.57
CA PRO A 126 -15.22 -8.32 -8.01
C PRO A 126 -13.98 -8.89 -8.69
N LYS A 127 -14.16 -9.92 -9.51
CA LYS A 127 -13.09 -10.43 -10.37
C LYS A 127 -12.62 -9.23 -11.19
N LYS A 128 -11.42 -8.72 -10.90
CA LYS A 128 -10.76 -7.76 -11.78
C LYS A 128 -10.58 -8.47 -13.11
N HIS A 129 -11.56 -8.35 -14.00
CA HIS A 129 -11.41 -8.76 -15.37
C HIS A 129 -10.23 -7.95 -15.88
N ALA A 130 -9.08 -8.61 -16.06
CA ALA A 130 -8.01 -8.04 -16.84
C ALA A 130 -8.65 -7.72 -18.19
N THR A 131 -8.96 -6.46 -18.44
CA THR A 131 -9.34 -5.97 -19.76
C THR A 131 -8.08 -6.06 -20.61
N PHE A 132 -7.84 -7.29 -21.07
CA PHE A 132 -6.68 -7.72 -21.84
C PHE A 132 -6.77 -7.29 -23.32
N TYR A 133 -7.72 -6.42 -23.72
CA TYR A 133 -7.77 -5.92 -25.09
C TYR A 133 -8.12 -4.42 -25.17
N GLN A 134 -7.26 -3.73 -25.94
CA GLN A 134 -7.42 -2.42 -26.59
C GLN A 134 -6.96 -1.14 -25.87
N GLN A 135 -5.64 -0.98 -25.70
CA GLN A 135 -5.00 0.26 -26.19
C GLN A 135 -3.54 0.05 -26.63
N LYS A 136 -3.34 -1.00 -27.43
CA LYS A 136 -2.14 -1.16 -28.25
C LYS A 136 -2.42 -0.55 -29.63
N LYS A 137 -2.33 0.79 -29.73
CA LYS A 137 -2.09 1.63 -30.94
C LYS A 137 -2.74 3.03 -30.79
N TRP A 138 -1.96 4.04 -30.41
CA TRP A 138 -1.84 5.25 -31.24
C TRP A 138 -0.54 6.01 -30.91
N TRP A 139 0.52 5.59 -31.59
CA TRP A 139 1.84 6.22 -31.68
C TRP A 139 1.85 7.33 -32.75
N PHE A 140 0.96 8.33 -32.69
CA PHE A 140 1.01 9.60 -33.45
C PHE A 140 0.11 10.55 -32.63
N ILE A 141 0.53 11.66 -32.03
CA ILE A 141 0.70 12.97 -32.64
C ILE A 141 1.86 13.65 -31.92
N SER A 142 3.00 13.61 -32.60
CA SER A 142 4.09 14.57 -32.43
C SER A 142 3.62 15.91 -32.98
N GLY A 143 3.72 16.97 -32.17
CA GLY A 143 3.94 18.34 -32.61
C GLY A 143 2.84 19.05 -33.40
N ALA A 144 2.09 19.92 -32.74
CA ALA A 144 1.71 21.22 -33.32
C ALA A 144 1.24 22.16 -32.19
N ALA A 145 2.02 23.22 -31.96
CA ALA A 145 1.57 24.38 -31.22
C ALA A 145 0.35 25.00 -31.93
N VAL A 146 -0.72 25.30 -31.20
CA VAL A 146 -1.75 26.23 -31.67
C VAL A 146 -1.87 27.36 -30.68
N VAL A 147 -1.28 28.47 -31.11
CA VAL A 147 -1.37 29.83 -30.61
C VAL A 147 -2.84 30.24 -30.47
N GLY A 148 -3.13 31.00 -29.42
CA GLY A 148 -4.49 31.30 -29.00
C GLY A 148 -5.33 32.09 -29.99
N VAL A 149 -6.64 31.89 -29.89
CA VAL A 149 -7.65 32.92 -30.18
C VAL A 149 -8.80 32.69 -29.20
N VAL A 150 -8.97 33.62 -28.26
CA VAL A 150 -10.24 33.81 -27.56
C VAL A 150 -11.18 34.44 -28.58
N SER A 151 -12.11 33.68 -29.14
CA SER A 151 -13.23 34.22 -29.90
C SER A 151 -14.49 34.16 -29.06
N VAL A 152 -14.85 35.31 -28.50
CA VAL A 152 -16.20 35.59 -27.98
C VAL A 152 -17.16 35.52 -29.18
N ILE A 153 -18.09 34.57 -29.18
CA ILE A 153 -19.25 34.62 -30.09
C ILE A 153 -20.50 34.74 -29.21
N LEU A 154 -20.94 35.99 -29.09
CA LEU A 154 -22.31 36.37 -28.73
C LEU A 154 -23.18 36.34 -30.00
N PHE A 155 -24.35 35.72 -29.87
CA PHE A 155 -25.59 35.94 -30.63
C PHE A 155 -25.61 35.74 -32.16
N SER A 156 -26.45 34.81 -32.64
CA SER A 156 -27.70 35.13 -33.40
C SER A 156 -28.33 33.85 -33.99
N GLY A 157 -29.65 33.72 -33.89
CA GLY A 157 -30.38 32.46 -33.95
C GLY A 157 -30.61 31.82 -35.32
N ASN A 158 -30.86 30.51 -35.32
CA ASN A 158 -31.79 29.86 -36.23
C ASN A 158 -32.25 28.50 -35.67
N LYS A 159 -33.51 28.15 -35.97
CA LYS A 159 -34.26 26.99 -35.50
C LYS A 159 -33.66 25.69 -36.01
N ASN A 160 -33.37 24.73 -35.13
CA ASN A 160 -33.59 23.30 -35.39
C ASN A 160 -33.55 22.50 -34.09
N LYS A 161 -34.55 21.63 -33.93
CA LYS A 161 -34.79 20.80 -32.74
C LYS A 161 -33.72 19.72 -32.63
N ALA A 162 -32.93 19.74 -31.57
CA ALA A 162 -32.27 18.55 -31.04
C ALA A 162 -32.62 18.43 -29.57
N LYS A 163 -33.37 17.38 -29.20
CA LYS A 163 -33.69 17.04 -27.81
C LYS A 163 -32.40 16.61 -27.12
N THR A 164 -31.68 17.53 -26.50
CA THR A 164 -30.63 17.19 -25.54
C THR A 164 -31.33 16.69 -24.27
N LYS A 165 -31.18 15.40 -23.96
CA LYS A 165 -31.52 14.89 -22.63
C LYS A 165 -30.60 15.61 -21.63
N PRO A 166 -31.13 16.28 -20.59
CA PRO A 166 -30.27 16.86 -19.58
C PRO A 166 -29.47 15.75 -18.90
N LEU A 167 -28.20 16.04 -18.61
CA LEU A 167 -27.35 15.16 -17.82
C LEU A 167 -28.01 14.87 -16.46
N PRO A 168 -27.85 13.66 -15.91
CA PRO A 168 -28.33 13.38 -14.57
C PRO A 168 -27.68 14.34 -13.57
N ASN A 169 -28.47 14.87 -12.63
CA ASN A 169 -27.93 15.69 -11.55
C ASN A 169 -26.92 14.86 -10.74
N PRO A 170 -25.84 15.49 -10.23
CA PRO A 170 -24.92 14.83 -9.33
C PRO A 170 -25.64 14.38 -8.05
N PRO A 171 -25.18 13.27 -7.42
CA PRO A 171 -25.76 12.79 -6.18
C PRO A 171 -25.61 13.83 -5.06
N ASN A 172 -26.70 14.08 -4.33
CA ASN A 172 -26.65 14.89 -3.11
C ASN A 172 -25.85 14.14 -2.04
N TRP A 173 -24.90 14.84 -1.43
CA TRP A 173 -24.15 14.35 -0.27
C TRP A 173 -25.04 14.45 0.99
N PRO A 174 -24.97 13.49 1.92
CA PRO A 174 -25.73 13.56 3.17
C PRO A 174 -25.19 14.66 4.09
N GLU A 175 -26.10 15.35 4.79
CA GLU A 175 -25.82 16.28 5.89
C GLU A 175 -25.18 15.58 7.10
#